data_AF-A0A1A8C4Q3-F1
#
_entry.id   AF-A0A1A8C4Q3-F1
#
_cell.length_a   1.000
_cell.length_b   1.000
_cell.length_c   1.000
_cell.angle_alpha   90.00
_cell.angle_beta   90.00
_cell.angle_gamma   90.00
#
_symmetry.space_group_name_H-M   'P 1'
#
loop_
_entity.id
_entity.type
_entity.pdbx_description
1 polymer ?
#
loop_
_entity_poly.entity_id
_entity_poly.type
_entity_poly.pdbx_seq_one_letter_code
_entity_poly.pdbx_strand_id
1 'polypeptide(L)' 'PHFVSTTEEYDLDQGIWIKPSRTSRMREKRADFVAGCLGGRVIVAGGL' A
#
# COMPACT_ATOMS: atom_id res chain seq x y z
N PRO A 1 7.03 9.37 -15.11
CA PRO A 1 6.60 8.17 -14.34
C PRO A 1 5.10 8.26 -14.00
N HIS A 2 4.36 7.15 -14.11
CA HIS A 2 2.96 7.10 -13.71
C HIS A 2 2.84 6.41 -12.35
N PHE A 3 2.67 7.21 -11.30
CA PHE A 3 2.44 6.71 -9.96
C PHE A 3 0.95 6.46 -9.70
N VAL A 4 0.66 5.48 -8.86
CA VAL A 4 -0.69 5.15 -8.38
C VAL A 4 -0.76 5.42 -6.88
N SER A 5 -1.98 5.56 -6.36
CA SER A 5 -2.24 5.70 -4.92
C SER A 5 -2.91 4.45 -4.35
N THR A 6 -3.00 3.38 -5.13
CA THR A 6 -3.53 2.09 -4.72
C THR A 6 -2.38 1.16 -4.35
N THR A 7 -2.60 0.32 -3.34
CA THR A 7 -1.74 -0.79 -3.00
C THR A 7 -2.44 -2.09 -3.39
N GLU A 8 -1.69 -3.08 -3.85
CA GLU A 8 -2.16 -4.44 -4.05
C GLU A 8 -1.71 -5.29 -2.86
N GLU A 9 -2.63 -6.08 -2.31
CA GLU A 9 -2.39 -6.92 -1.15
C GLU A 9 -2.61 -8.38 -1.56
N TYR A 10 -1.67 -9.25 -1.17
CA TYR A 10 -1.77 -10.68 -1.42
C TYR A 10 -1.97 -11.40 -0.10
N ASP A 11 -3.05 -12.17 -0.01
CA ASP A 11 -3.35 -13.03 1.13
C ASP A 11 -2.58 -14.35 0.95
N LEU A 12 -1.57 -14.58 1.80
CA LEU A 12 -0.75 -15.80 1.76
C LEU A 12 -1.52 -17.05 2.23
N ASP A 13 -2.50 -16.89 3.12
CA ASP A 13 -3.28 -18.01 3.65
C ASP A 13 -4.29 -18.51 2.63
N GLN A 14 -4.89 -17.59 1.87
CA GLN A 14 -5.87 -17.89 0.82
C GLN A 14 -5.25 -18.08 -0.57
N GLY A 15 -4.02 -17.60 -0.77
CA GLY A 15 -3.33 -17.65 -2.05
C GLY A 15 -3.95 -16.75 -3.12
N ILE A 16 -4.58 -15.62 -2.73
CA ILE A 16 -5.29 -14.72 -3.66
C ILE A 16 -4.85 -13.27 -3.53
N TRP A 17 -4.99 -12.52 -4.63
CA TRP A 17 -4.94 -11.07 -4.59
C TRP A 17 -6.25 -10.50 -4.04
N ILE A 18 -6.15 -9.65 -3.03
CA ILE A 18 -7.31 -9.00 -2.43
C ILE A 18 -7.79 -7.88 -3.37
N LYS A 19 -9.11 -7.83 -3.61
CA LYS A 19 -9.71 -6.78 -4.42
C LYS A 19 -9.48 -5.42 -3.73
N PRO A 20 -8.89 -4.42 -4.42
CA PRO A 20 -8.62 -3.12 -3.83
C PRO A 20 -9.90 -2.46 -3.31
N SER A 21 -9.92 -2.10 -2.03
CA SER A 21 -11.00 -1.30 -1.46
C SER A 21 -10.74 0.19 -1.75
N ARG A 22 -11.80 0.98 -1.96
CA ARG A 22 -11.66 2.44 -2.15
C ARG A 22 -11.08 3.14 -0.91
N THR A 23 -11.24 2.53 0.27
CA THR A 23 -10.78 3.05 1.56
C THR A 23 -9.28 2.83 1.81
N SER A 24 -8.62 1.91 1.08
CA SER A 24 -7.21 1.57 1.27
C SER A 24 -6.24 2.38 0.40
N ARG A 25 -6.65 3.56 -0.09
CA ARG A 25 -5.82 4.39 -0.98
C ARG A 25 -4.94 5.36 -0.20
N MET A 26 -3.71 5.54 -0.68
CA MET A 26 -2.84 6.63 -0.24
C MET A 26 -3.44 7.99 -0.61
N ARG A 27 -3.13 9.02 0.19
CA ARG A 27 -3.60 10.39 -0.06
C ARG A 27 -3.04 10.97 -1.36
N GLU A 28 -1.79 10.64 -1.66
CA GLU A 28 -1.06 11.08 -2.86
C GLU A 28 -0.52 9.85 -3.58
N LYS A 29 -0.36 9.97 -4.90
CA LYS A 29 0.33 8.95 -5.70
C LYS A 29 1.81 9.01 -5.36
N ARG A 30 2.39 7.90 -4.93
CA ARG A 30 3.79 7.86 -4.51
C ARG A 30 4.50 6.58 -4.95
N ALA A 31 5.82 6.61 -5.01
CA ALA A 31 6.68 5.45 -5.28
C ALA A 31 7.99 5.52 -4.49
N ASP A 32 8.78 4.45 -4.54
CA ASP A 32 10.13 4.36 -3.97
C ASP A 32 10.23 4.79 -2.49
N PHE A 33 9.15 4.60 -1.74
CA PHE A 33 9.09 4.88 -0.31
C PHE A 33 9.46 3.64 0.51
N VAL A 34 9.83 3.85 1.77
CA VAL A 34 9.97 2.77 2.75
C VAL A 34 8.65 2.62 3.51
N ALA A 35 8.17 1.39 3.67
CA ALA A 35 6.99 1.06 4.44
C ALA A 35 7.31 0.08 5.57
N GLY A 36 6.60 0.19 6.71
CA GLY A 36 6.74 -0.71 7.85
C GLY A 36 5.52 -0.67 8.78
N CYS A 37 5.47 -1.59 9.75
CA CYS A 37 4.35 -1.71 10.68
C CYS A 37 4.75 -1.29 12.10
N LEU A 38 3.96 -0.40 12.73
CA LEU A 38 4.16 0.05 14.11
C LEU A 38 2.80 0.23 14.80
N GLY A 39 2.58 -0.49 15.91
CA GLY A 39 1.35 -0.35 16.72
C GLY A 39 0.05 -0.65 15.94
N GLY A 40 0.05 -1.66 15.08
CA GLY A 40 -1.12 -2.01 14.25
C GLY A 40 -1.39 -1.05 13.09
N ARG A 41 -0.43 -0.17 12.75
CA ARG A 41 -0.54 0.79 11.64
C ARG A 41 0.58 0.57 10.63
N VAL A 42 0.28 0.79 9.36
CA VAL A 42 1.29 0.88 8.29
C VAL A 42 1.79 2.32 8.21
N ILE A 43 3.10 2.49 8.32
CA ILE A 43 3.79 3.79 8.24
C ILE A 43 4.61 3.81 6.95
N VAL A 44 4.55 4.93 6.23
CA VAL A 44 5.29 5.17 5.00
C VAL A 44 6.13 6.43 5.15
N ALA A 45 7.40 6.38 4.73
CA ALA A 45 8.33 7.51 4.80
C ALA A 45 9.14 7.69 3.50
N GLY A 46 9.35 8.96 3.11
CA GLY A 46 10.10 9.32 1.91
C GLY A 46 9.36 9.03 0.60
N GLY A 47 10.13 8.72 -0.44
CA GLY A 47 9.65 8.42 -1.79
C GLY A 47 9.41 9.65 -2.67
N LEU A 48 8.93 9.35 -3.88
CA LEU A 48 8.56 10.29 -4.95
C LEU A 48 7.05 10.41 -5.06
#